data_AF-A0A290MK21-F1
#
_entry.id   AF-A0A290MK21-F1
#
_cell.length_a   1.000
_cell.length_b   1.000
_cell.length_c   1.000
_cell.angle_alpha   90.00
_cell.angle_beta   90.00
_cell.angle_gamma   90.00
#
_symmetry.space_group_name_H-M   'P 1'
#
loop_
_entity.id
_entity.type
_entity.pdbx_description
1 polymer ?
#
loop_
_entity_poly.entity_id
_entity_poly.type
_entity_poly.pdbx_seq_one_letter_code
_entity_poly.pdbx_strand_id
1 'polypeptide(L)'
;MTTRRFFLAGVSALVLAGGAGSAVAAPVATITTPMTPPEWALLQRQLLKANEEACAAFFARYFDERGWLQAVARWGANDGPDDAIENVNDWPTLHALGAADSVLAMAKKAFEGNVAQYTAARTQEVPFAREGMYFREFPVMTDWQHLSEGLSVFNLLGLSDPYDVRYRDRVKRFSGFYTGEDKTVANYDPKLKIIRSMITGSKGPMLRQSTPLDWAGDRFDPTHFFMEHGESTYEETLRHYDEYGDVVGDAPLNLQATSLVLNAYMLDHEPKYRDWIVFYVDAWIERAKANGDVLPSKIGLDGKIGGPKGQWWSGTYGWGFSPVAPHTGKREDRNRVPRSVVGFLNAYLLTGDDKYLDVWRRQNDVINAQKKVVDGKLMTPRMYGPKGWYGYAAGEYRLNGLEIWYMSQTASDRARAADHPWLAFLEGRDAAYPVKALRADLERVRARAQALRDDKTTPDTRLADATLNINPASVTALIHLMEGGIHIARPPWSSTSPAQGGALHYARLRWFDPERRRAGIPPDVAALVERLSDDEAVVTLVNTNLVSARVLTAQGGAYGEHQILSVQIGDAPAKPVGASAFTLSLAPGAGATLTLKMKRHANPPTLSFPWDRL
;
A
#
# COMPACT_ATOMS: atom_id res chain seq x y z
N MET A 1 62.16 -18.31 45.66
CA MET A 1 62.82 -17.10 45.14
C MET A 1 61.80 -16.29 44.35
N THR A 2 61.49 -15.10 44.86
CA THR A 2 60.90 -13.89 44.26
C THR A 2 60.74 -13.86 42.73
N THR A 3 59.57 -13.51 42.17
CA THR A 3 59.17 -12.11 41.85
C THR A 3 57.69 -12.06 41.39
N ARG A 4 56.82 -11.33 42.10
CA ARG A 4 56.19 -10.03 41.77
C ARG A 4 55.51 -9.93 40.37
N ARG A 5 54.18 -10.03 40.36
CA ARG A 5 53.18 -8.94 40.16
C ARG A 5 52.99 -8.50 38.70
N PHE A 6 51.82 -8.79 38.14
CA PHE A 6 50.99 -7.79 37.45
C PHE A 6 49.51 -8.07 37.74
N PHE A 7 48.88 -7.05 38.34
CA PHE A 7 47.45 -6.91 38.59
C PHE A 7 46.87 -6.16 37.38
N LEU A 8 45.78 -6.66 36.79
CA LEU A 8 44.84 -5.82 36.03
C LEU A 8 43.45 -6.43 36.19
N ALA A 9 42.58 -5.59 36.74
CA ALA A 9 41.26 -5.92 37.25
C ALA A 9 40.28 -6.25 36.13
N GLY A 10 39.58 -7.38 36.25
CA GLY A 10 38.40 -7.69 35.47
C GLY A 10 37.19 -6.96 36.05
N VAL A 11 36.55 -6.12 35.23
CA VAL A 11 35.20 -5.64 35.50
C VAL A 11 34.24 -6.63 34.83
N SER A 12 33.58 -7.46 35.65
CA SER A 12 32.51 -8.35 35.20
C SER A 12 31.26 -7.52 34.92
N ALA A 13 30.82 -7.51 33.66
CA ALA A 13 29.50 -7.01 33.29
C ALA A 13 28.46 -8.07 33.67
N LEU A 14 27.63 -7.75 34.67
CA LEU A 14 26.46 -8.56 35.03
C LEU A 14 25.40 -8.38 33.93
N VAL A 15 25.28 -9.36 33.04
CA VAL A 15 24.14 -9.48 32.13
C VAL A 15 22.98 -10.02 32.96
N LEU A 16 22.02 -9.16 33.29
CA LEU A 16 20.71 -9.58 33.79
C LEU A 16 19.94 -10.22 32.63
N ALA A 17 20.12 -11.53 32.46
CA ALA A 17 19.22 -12.36 31.68
C ALA A 17 17.87 -12.39 32.42
N GLY A 18 16.95 -11.50 32.02
CA GLY A 18 15.55 -11.62 32.40
C GLY A 18 15.01 -12.93 31.85
N GLY A 19 14.78 -13.90 32.73
CA GLY A 19 14.19 -15.18 32.38
C GLY A 19 12.83 -14.97 31.73
N ALA A 20 12.68 -15.47 30.51
CA ALA A 20 11.39 -15.68 29.88
C ALA A 20 10.63 -16.69 30.74
N GLY A 21 9.79 -16.18 31.64
CA GLY A 21 8.79 -17.00 32.30
C GLY A 21 7.89 -17.59 31.23
N SER A 22 7.73 -18.91 31.23
CA SER A 22 6.72 -19.60 30.44
C SER A 22 5.35 -18.99 30.74
N ALA A 23 4.83 -18.21 29.81
CA ALA A 23 3.53 -17.57 29.93
C ALA A 23 2.46 -18.66 29.93
N VAL A 24 1.88 -18.95 31.09
CA VAL A 24 0.56 -19.56 31.16
C VAL A 24 -0.37 -18.59 30.42
N ALA A 25 -1.04 -19.06 29.36
CA ALA A 25 -1.97 -18.24 28.59
C ALA A 25 -2.95 -17.57 29.55
N ALA A 26 -2.95 -16.23 29.60
CA ALA A 26 -3.88 -15.48 30.44
C ALA A 26 -5.32 -15.90 30.08
N PRO A 27 -6.22 -16.02 31.06
CA PRO A 27 -7.60 -16.44 30.79
C PRO A 27 -8.26 -15.46 29.82
N VAL A 28 -8.85 -16.02 28.76
CA VAL A 28 -9.57 -15.27 27.72
C VAL A 28 -10.68 -14.44 28.37
N ALA A 29 -10.60 -13.12 28.24
CA ALA A 29 -11.64 -12.23 28.75
C ALA A 29 -12.96 -12.53 28.02
N THR A 30 -14.03 -12.77 28.76
CA THR A 30 -15.35 -13.08 28.17
C THR A 30 -16.29 -11.88 28.32
N ILE A 31 -16.83 -11.40 27.21
CA ILE A 31 -17.89 -10.38 27.16
C ILE A 31 -19.22 -11.13 27.11
N THR A 32 -20.03 -10.93 28.14
CA THR A 32 -21.36 -11.55 28.29
C THR A 32 -22.50 -10.54 28.24
N THR A 33 -22.20 -9.24 28.18
CA THR A 33 -23.20 -8.17 28.14
C THR A 33 -24.04 -8.30 26.87
N PRO A 34 -25.36 -8.53 26.98
CA PRO A 34 -26.24 -8.61 25.82
C PRO A 34 -26.21 -7.31 25.01
N MET A 35 -26.13 -7.42 23.69
CA MET A 35 -26.21 -6.29 22.77
C MET A 35 -27.02 -6.71 21.54
N THR A 36 -28.17 -6.06 21.34
CA THR A 36 -28.90 -6.20 20.08
C THR A 36 -28.00 -5.71 18.93
N PRO A 37 -27.80 -6.51 17.86
CA PRO A 37 -26.93 -6.11 16.76
C PRO A 37 -27.32 -4.74 16.20
N PRO A 38 -26.46 -3.72 16.29
CA PRO A 38 -26.72 -2.42 15.70
C PRO A 38 -26.69 -2.52 14.17
N GLU A 39 -27.32 -1.57 13.50
CA GLU A 39 -27.46 -1.59 12.02
C GLU A 39 -26.10 -1.71 11.32
N TRP A 40 -25.09 -0.95 11.76
CA TRP A 40 -23.75 -1.00 11.17
C TRP A 40 -23.12 -2.40 11.26
N ALA A 41 -23.39 -3.16 12.32
CA ALA A 41 -22.82 -4.49 12.51
C ALA A 41 -23.39 -5.47 11.47
N LEU A 42 -24.69 -5.42 11.25
CA LEU A 42 -25.37 -6.21 10.22
C LEU A 42 -24.88 -5.81 8.82
N LEU A 43 -24.71 -4.51 8.57
CA LEU A 43 -24.21 -3.99 7.29
C LEU A 43 -22.77 -4.41 7.00
N GLN A 44 -21.87 -4.43 8.00
CA GLN A 44 -20.50 -4.96 7.81
C GLN A 44 -20.52 -6.42 7.38
N ARG A 45 -21.31 -7.26 8.05
CA ARG A 45 -21.43 -8.68 7.69
C ARG A 45 -22.03 -8.86 6.30
N GLN A 46 -23.04 -8.07 5.96
CA GLN A 46 -23.66 -8.09 4.64
C GLN A 46 -22.70 -7.61 3.54
N LEU A 47 -21.86 -6.59 3.81
CA LEU A 47 -20.89 -6.09 2.86
C LEU A 47 -19.78 -7.11 2.59
N LEU A 48 -19.26 -7.80 3.62
CA LEU A 48 -18.31 -8.91 3.42
C LEU A 48 -18.91 -9.99 2.52
N LYS A 49 -20.13 -10.44 2.80
CA LYS A 49 -20.83 -11.45 1.99
C LYS A 49 -21.07 -10.99 0.55
N ALA A 50 -21.55 -9.75 0.36
CA ALA A 50 -21.81 -9.21 -0.98
C ALA A 50 -20.54 -9.12 -1.83
N ASN A 51 -19.42 -8.74 -1.20
CA ASN A 51 -18.11 -8.77 -1.86
C ASN A 51 -17.71 -10.18 -2.27
N GLU A 52 -17.84 -11.19 -1.39
CA GLU A 52 -17.49 -12.59 -1.70
C GLU A 52 -18.23 -13.10 -2.94
N GLU A 53 -19.54 -12.90 -3.00
CA GLU A 53 -20.40 -13.33 -4.11
C GLU A 53 -20.03 -12.60 -5.41
N ALA A 54 -19.80 -11.28 -5.33
CA ALA A 54 -19.44 -10.47 -6.49
C ALA A 54 -18.03 -10.80 -7.01
N CYS A 55 -17.04 -11.01 -6.13
CA CYS A 55 -15.69 -11.45 -6.49
C CYS A 55 -15.73 -12.82 -7.18
N ALA A 56 -16.53 -13.77 -6.68
CA ALA A 56 -16.67 -15.08 -7.32
C ALA A 56 -17.26 -14.96 -8.74
N ALA A 57 -18.31 -14.15 -8.93
CA ALA A 57 -18.89 -13.90 -10.24
C ALA A 57 -17.91 -13.21 -11.20
N PHE A 58 -17.14 -12.24 -10.70
CA PHE A 58 -16.08 -11.56 -11.45
C PHE A 58 -15.00 -12.54 -11.91
N PHE A 59 -14.47 -13.32 -10.97
CA PHE A 59 -13.42 -14.29 -11.28
C PHE A 59 -13.86 -15.28 -12.35
N ALA A 60 -15.07 -15.84 -12.23
CA ALA A 60 -15.62 -16.79 -13.18
C ALA A 60 -15.81 -16.20 -14.59
N ARG A 61 -15.99 -14.88 -14.73
CA ARG A 61 -16.21 -14.21 -16.01
C ARG A 61 -14.91 -13.82 -16.72
N TYR A 62 -13.90 -13.42 -15.96
CA TYR A 62 -12.69 -12.78 -16.49
C TYR A 62 -11.43 -13.62 -16.37
N PHE A 63 -11.45 -14.73 -15.62
CA PHE A 63 -10.29 -15.62 -15.47
C PHE A 63 -10.64 -17.04 -15.91
N ASP A 64 -9.69 -17.71 -16.57
CA ASP A 64 -9.85 -19.12 -16.94
C ASP A 64 -9.43 -20.09 -15.83
N GLU A 65 -9.49 -21.37 -16.13
CA GLU A 65 -9.09 -22.44 -15.20
C GLU A 65 -7.62 -22.38 -14.77
N ARG A 66 -6.74 -21.72 -15.54
CA ARG A 66 -5.32 -21.52 -15.23
C ARG A 66 -5.10 -20.26 -14.38
N GLY A 67 -6.13 -19.44 -14.20
CA GLY A 67 -6.03 -18.13 -13.56
C GLY A 67 -5.53 -17.04 -14.50
N TRP A 68 -5.54 -17.27 -15.82
CA TRP A 68 -5.14 -16.25 -16.79
C TRP A 68 -6.28 -15.27 -16.99
N LEU A 69 -5.95 -13.99 -17.01
CA LEU A 69 -6.91 -12.96 -17.39
C LEU A 69 -7.31 -13.19 -18.85
N GLN A 70 -8.61 -13.23 -19.10
CA GLN A 70 -9.22 -13.36 -20.41
C GLN A 70 -9.23 -11.99 -21.12
N ALA A 71 -8.04 -11.57 -21.54
CA ALA A 71 -7.74 -10.36 -22.30
C ALA A 71 -6.56 -10.63 -23.26
N VAL A 72 -6.32 -9.73 -24.20
CA VAL A 72 -5.14 -9.80 -25.09
C VAL A 72 -3.89 -9.46 -24.27
N ALA A 73 -3.10 -10.48 -23.96
CA ALA A 73 -1.83 -10.29 -23.25
C ALA A 73 -0.81 -9.55 -24.13
N ARG A 74 -0.40 -8.34 -23.70
CA ARG A 74 0.64 -7.56 -24.35
C ARG A 74 1.54 -6.84 -23.35
N TRP A 75 2.62 -6.27 -23.89
CA TRP A 75 3.44 -5.32 -23.18
C TRP A 75 2.89 -3.92 -23.45
N GLY A 76 2.79 -3.10 -22.42
CA GLY A 76 2.36 -1.73 -22.51
C GLY A 76 2.31 -1.11 -21.11
N ALA A 77 2.43 0.21 -21.02
CA ALA A 77 2.22 0.95 -19.78
C ALA A 77 0.75 1.40 -19.59
N ASN A 78 -0.11 1.20 -20.60
CA ASN A 78 -1.55 1.45 -20.49
C ASN A 78 -2.37 0.18 -20.23
N ASP A 79 -1.82 -0.98 -20.57
CA ASP A 79 -2.54 -2.25 -20.71
C ASP A 79 -1.63 -3.47 -20.47
N GLY A 80 -0.76 -3.33 -19.48
CA GLY A 80 0.39 -4.20 -19.25
C GLY A 80 0.15 -5.41 -18.34
N PRO A 81 1.23 -6.11 -17.99
CA PRO A 81 1.21 -7.17 -16.99
C PRO A 81 0.77 -6.73 -15.58
N ASP A 82 0.94 -5.44 -15.27
CA ASP A 82 0.53 -4.82 -14.01
C ASP A 82 -0.99 -4.65 -13.94
N ASP A 83 -1.62 -4.08 -14.97
CA ASP A 83 -3.08 -3.94 -15.03
C ASP A 83 -3.79 -5.30 -14.94
N ALA A 84 -3.19 -6.36 -15.49
CA ALA A 84 -3.80 -7.68 -15.48
C ALA A 84 -4.05 -8.21 -14.06
N ILE A 85 -3.09 -8.05 -13.16
CA ILE A 85 -3.23 -8.48 -11.76
C ILE A 85 -4.00 -7.47 -10.92
N GLU A 86 -4.06 -6.20 -11.31
CA GLU A 86 -4.86 -5.17 -10.65
C GLU A 86 -6.37 -5.48 -10.65
N ASN A 87 -6.84 -6.33 -11.56
CA ASN A 87 -8.22 -6.81 -11.60
C ASN A 87 -8.68 -7.54 -10.32
N VAL A 88 -7.74 -7.95 -9.46
CA VAL A 88 -8.03 -8.51 -8.12
C VAL A 88 -7.40 -7.68 -6.98
N ASN A 89 -7.14 -6.39 -7.20
CA ASN A 89 -6.77 -5.44 -6.14
C ASN A 89 -7.76 -5.51 -4.98
N ASP A 90 -7.23 -5.37 -3.76
CA ASP A 90 -7.93 -5.44 -2.47
C ASP A 90 -8.47 -6.81 -2.05
N TRP A 91 -8.36 -7.86 -2.87
CA TRP A 91 -8.88 -9.19 -2.49
C TRP A 91 -8.12 -9.82 -1.31
N PRO A 92 -6.78 -9.71 -1.21
CA PRO A 92 -6.06 -10.13 -0.01
C PRO A 92 -6.47 -9.36 1.24
N THR A 93 -6.75 -8.06 1.12
CA THR A 93 -7.23 -7.19 2.21
C THR A 93 -8.64 -7.58 2.64
N LEU A 94 -9.53 -7.82 1.68
CA LEU A 94 -10.90 -8.27 1.92
C LEU A 94 -10.93 -9.60 2.70
N HIS A 95 -10.06 -10.54 2.34
CA HIS A 95 -9.88 -11.77 3.12
C HIS A 95 -9.35 -11.46 4.54
N ALA A 96 -8.30 -10.62 4.65
CA ALA A 96 -7.72 -10.22 5.94
C ALA A 96 -8.67 -9.40 6.84
N LEU A 97 -9.75 -8.83 6.29
CA LEU A 97 -10.85 -8.20 7.03
C LEU A 97 -11.85 -9.23 7.58
N GLY A 98 -11.97 -10.40 6.96
CA GLY A 98 -12.87 -11.47 7.41
C GLY A 98 -13.69 -12.17 6.30
N ALA A 99 -13.49 -11.83 5.03
CA ALA A 99 -14.14 -12.54 3.93
C ALA A 99 -13.62 -13.97 3.78
N ALA A 100 -14.39 -14.85 3.13
CA ALA A 100 -14.10 -16.28 2.99
C ALA A 100 -12.74 -16.62 2.32
N ASP A 101 -12.16 -17.76 2.70
CA ASP A 101 -10.89 -18.28 2.15
C ASP A 101 -10.92 -18.47 0.61
N SER A 102 -12.11 -18.62 0.03
CA SER A 102 -12.30 -18.69 -1.42
C SER A 102 -11.85 -17.41 -2.14
N VAL A 103 -12.00 -16.23 -1.51
CA VAL A 103 -11.51 -14.95 -2.05
C VAL A 103 -9.99 -14.96 -2.14
N LEU A 104 -9.31 -15.43 -1.09
CA LEU A 104 -7.85 -15.58 -1.10
C LEU A 104 -7.40 -16.61 -2.13
N ALA A 105 -8.09 -17.75 -2.23
CA ALA A 105 -7.77 -18.79 -3.22
C ALA A 105 -7.84 -18.25 -4.65
N MET A 106 -8.86 -17.45 -4.98
CA MET A 106 -8.98 -16.79 -6.28
C MET A 106 -7.88 -15.75 -6.51
N ALA A 107 -7.56 -14.92 -5.52
CA ALA A 107 -6.49 -13.93 -5.62
C ALA A 107 -5.12 -14.59 -5.87
N LYS A 108 -4.80 -15.67 -5.14
CA LYS A 108 -3.58 -16.45 -5.36
C LYS A 108 -3.57 -17.09 -6.75
N LYS A 109 -4.71 -17.62 -7.20
CA LYS A 109 -4.85 -18.20 -8.54
C LYS A 109 -4.65 -17.17 -9.65
N ALA A 110 -5.22 -15.97 -9.52
CA ALA A 110 -4.96 -14.85 -10.43
C ALA A 110 -3.48 -14.48 -10.45
N PHE A 111 -2.83 -14.43 -9.28
CA PHE A 111 -1.41 -14.09 -9.19
C PHE A 111 -0.51 -15.12 -9.89
N GLU A 112 -0.69 -16.42 -9.61
CA GLU A 112 0.05 -17.47 -10.31
C GLU A 112 -0.23 -17.46 -11.82
N GLY A 113 -1.49 -17.22 -12.20
CA GLY A 113 -1.91 -17.11 -13.58
C GLY A 113 -1.24 -15.94 -14.29
N ASN A 114 -1.19 -14.76 -13.67
CA ASN A 114 -0.50 -13.58 -14.18
C ASN A 114 1.00 -13.86 -14.41
N VAL A 115 1.67 -14.42 -13.41
CA VAL A 115 3.09 -14.79 -13.52
C VAL A 115 3.32 -15.74 -14.69
N ALA A 116 2.51 -16.78 -14.83
CA ALA A 116 2.64 -17.75 -15.93
C ALA A 116 2.30 -17.14 -17.30
N GLN A 117 1.20 -16.39 -17.39
CA GLN A 117 0.70 -15.76 -18.62
C GLN A 117 1.73 -14.79 -19.19
N TYR A 118 2.29 -13.90 -18.37
CA TYR A 118 3.25 -12.89 -18.82
C TYR A 118 4.70 -13.38 -18.86
N THR A 119 5.00 -14.54 -18.28
CA THR A 119 6.23 -15.27 -18.61
C THR A 119 6.15 -15.86 -20.03
N ALA A 120 4.96 -16.34 -20.44
CA ALA A 120 4.73 -16.91 -21.76
C ALA A 120 4.56 -15.85 -22.85
N ALA A 121 3.93 -14.72 -22.54
CA ALA A 121 3.73 -13.61 -23.47
C ALA A 121 5.05 -12.94 -23.84
N ARG A 122 5.26 -12.67 -25.13
CA ARG A 122 6.50 -12.15 -25.70
C ARG A 122 6.21 -11.02 -26.67
N THR A 123 7.14 -10.08 -26.73
CA THR A 123 7.14 -9.03 -27.75
C THR A 123 7.97 -9.43 -28.96
N GLN A 124 7.76 -8.76 -30.08
CA GLN A 124 8.56 -8.82 -31.30
C GLN A 124 9.43 -7.56 -31.44
N GLU A 125 8.85 -6.39 -31.18
CA GLU A 125 9.49 -5.09 -31.42
C GLU A 125 10.23 -4.60 -30.17
N VAL A 126 9.66 -4.76 -28.97
CA VAL A 126 10.30 -4.36 -27.70
C VAL A 126 11.41 -5.34 -27.31
N PRO A 127 12.71 -4.99 -27.38
CA PRO A 127 13.78 -5.98 -27.30
C PRO A 127 13.88 -6.73 -25.96
N PHE A 128 13.65 -6.05 -24.84
CA PHE A 128 13.85 -6.64 -23.51
C PHE A 128 12.77 -7.65 -23.09
N ALA A 129 11.62 -7.68 -23.78
CA ALA A 129 10.49 -8.57 -23.51
C ALA A 129 10.32 -9.71 -24.55
N ARG A 130 11.27 -9.87 -25.50
CA ARG A 130 11.22 -10.92 -26.55
C ARG A 130 11.29 -12.35 -26.03
N GLU A 131 11.86 -12.53 -24.84
CA GLU A 131 12.02 -13.85 -24.20
C GLU A 131 10.92 -14.14 -23.18
N GLY A 132 10.03 -13.18 -22.95
CA GLY A 132 9.02 -13.19 -21.89
C GLY A 132 8.93 -11.79 -21.31
N MET A 133 7.71 -11.30 -21.04
CA MET A 133 7.50 -10.04 -20.35
C MET A 133 7.90 -10.14 -18.88
N TYR A 134 7.79 -11.35 -18.30
CA TYR A 134 8.34 -11.69 -16.99
C TYR A 134 9.58 -12.57 -17.13
N PHE A 135 10.57 -12.28 -16.30
CA PHE A 135 11.75 -13.12 -16.11
C PHE A 135 11.95 -13.33 -14.61
N ARG A 136 12.20 -14.58 -14.20
CA ARG A 136 12.30 -14.95 -12.77
C ARG A 136 11.09 -14.48 -11.95
N GLU A 137 9.91 -14.61 -12.56
CA GLU A 137 8.59 -14.28 -11.99
C GLU A 137 8.34 -12.78 -11.70
N PHE A 138 9.15 -11.89 -12.28
CA PHE A 138 9.03 -10.43 -12.11
C PHE A 138 9.16 -9.72 -13.47
N PRO A 139 8.50 -8.57 -13.69
CA PRO A 139 8.63 -7.80 -14.93
C PRO A 139 10.08 -7.57 -15.35
N VAL A 140 10.38 -7.71 -16.64
CA VAL A 140 11.77 -7.61 -17.15
C VAL A 140 12.37 -6.22 -16.94
N MET A 141 11.64 -5.17 -17.33
CA MET A 141 11.99 -3.75 -17.21
C MET A 141 10.73 -2.89 -17.36
N THR A 142 10.15 -2.38 -16.27
CA THR A 142 9.03 -1.41 -16.30
C THR A 142 9.25 -0.31 -15.26
N ASP A 143 8.54 0.82 -15.35
CA ASP A 143 8.71 1.91 -14.40
C ASP A 143 8.06 1.64 -13.04
N TRP A 144 8.55 2.34 -12.01
CA TRP A 144 8.10 2.10 -10.65
C TRP A 144 6.66 2.53 -10.34
N GLN A 145 6.01 3.38 -11.15
CA GLN A 145 4.58 3.61 -10.99
C GLN A 145 3.83 2.31 -11.30
N HIS A 146 4.05 1.73 -12.49
CA HIS A 146 3.36 0.51 -12.94
C HIS A 146 3.81 -0.75 -12.19
N LEU A 147 5.11 -0.88 -11.85
CA LEU A 147 5.59 -1.97 -10.98
C LEU A 147 4.81 -2.02 -9.67
N SER A 148 4.61 -0.86 -9.04
CA SER A 148 3.95 -0.80 -7.76
C SER A 148 2.46 -1.04 -7.86
N GLU A 149 1.82 -0.52 -8.90
CA GLU A 149 0.43 -0.82 -9.24
C GLU A 149 0.22 -2.35 -9.39
N GLY A 150 1.04 -3.03 -10.19
CA GLY A 150 1.02 -4.50 -10.33
C GLY A 150 1.44 -5.28 -9.08
N LEU A 151 2.17 -4.67 -8.13
CA LEU A 151 2.57 -5.31 -6.88
C LEU A 151 1.54 -5.14 -5.74
N SER A 152 0.44 -4.42 -5.95
CA SER A 152 -0.63 -4.21 -4.96
C SER A 152 -1.12 -5.51 -4.33
N VAL A 153 -1.49 -6.49 -5.17
CA VAL A 153 -1.96 -7.81 -4.71
C VAL A 153 -0.84 -8.54 -3.97
N PHE A 154 0.35 -8.61 -4.56
CA PHE A 154 1.50 -9.32 -4.00
C PHE A 154 1.87 -8.81 -2.61
N ASN A 155 1.99 -7.49 -2.46
CA ASN A 155 2.41 -6.85 -1.22
C ASN A 155 1.46 -7.12 -0.05
N LEU A 156 0.20 -7.50 -0.33
CA LEU A 156 -0.84 -7.73 0.66
C LEU A 156 -1.15 -9.22 0.87
N LEU A 157 -0.63 -10.13 0.04
CA LEU A 157 -0.81 -11.59 0.22
C LEU A 157 -0.32 -12.07 1.60
N GLY A 158 0.80 -11.52 2.08
CA GLY A 158 1.36 -11.86 3.38
C GLY A 158 0.43 -11.58 4.56
N LEU A 159 -0.53 -10.66 4.43
CA LEU A 159 -1.56 -10.46 5.46
C LEU A 159 -2.33 -11.76 5.69
N SER A 160 -2.63 -12.50 4.63
CA SER A 160 -3.54 -13.63 4.71
C SER A 160 -2.83 -14.98 4.80
N ASP A 161 -1.67 -15.12 4.17
CA ASP A 161 -0.92 -16.37 4.12
C ASP A 161 0.60 -16.12 4.10
N PRO A 162 1.19 -15.76 5.26
CA PRO A 162 2.62 -15.49 5.36
C PRO A 162 3.51 -16.74 5.31
N TYR A 163 2.90 -17.93 5.28
CA TYR A 163 3.57 -19.23 5.31
C TYR A 163 3.73 -19.85 3.93
N ASP A 164 3.07 -19.31 2.90
CA ASP A 164 3.21 -19.78 1.53
C ASP A 164 4.68 -19.70 1.08
N VAL A 165 5.24 -20.88 0.76
CA VAL A 165 6.67 -21.02 0.44
C VAL A 165 7.03 -20.22 -0.82
N ARG A 166 6.16 -20.22 -1.85
CA ARG A 166 6.43 -19.49 -3.09
C ARG A 166 6.39 -17.98 -2.86
N TYR A 167 5.44 -17.51 -2.06
CA TYR A 167 5.38 -16.10 -1.65
C TYR A 167 6.65 -15.68 -0.93
N ARG A 168 7.10 -16.46 0.07
CA ARG A 168 8.33 -16.16 0.83
C ARG A 168 9.58 -16.15 -0.05
N ASP A 169 9.71 -17.11 -0.97
CA ASP A 169 10.81 -17.15 -1.94
C ASP A 169 10.79 -15.95 -2.89
N ARG A 170 9.60 -15.56 -3.38
CA ARG A 170 9.41 -14.37 -4.22
C ARG A 170 9.75 -13.09 -3.48
N VAL A 171 9.30 -12.93 -2.23
CA VAL A 171 9.60 -11.74 -1.42
C VAL A 171 11.11 -11.55 -1.28
N LYS A 172 11.86 -12.63 -0.97
CA LYS A 172 13.33 -12.58 -0.91
C LYS A 172 13.96 -12.24 -2.25
N ARG A 173 13.54 -12.94 -3.32
CA ARG A 173 14.11 -12.73 -4.66
C ARG A 173 13.83 -11.33 -5.21
N PHE A 174 12.59 -10.86 -5.10
CA PHE A 174 12.18 -9.55 -5.60
C PHE A 174 12.84 -8.42 -4.80
N SER A 175 12.96 -8.59 -3.48
CA SER A 175 13.77 -7.67 -2.66
C SER A 175 15.24 -7.67 -3.09
N GLY A 176 15.80 -8.85 -3.38
CA GLY A 176 17.18 -9.01 -3.86
C GLY A 176 17.50 -8.23 -5.13
N PHE A 177 16.51 -8.00 -6.00
CA PHE A 177 16.66 -7.16 -7.20
C PHE A 177 16.92 -5.68 -6.87
N TYR A 178 16.57 -5.22 -5.67
CA TYR A 178 16.67 -3.81 -5.26
C TYR A 178 17.58 -3.58 -4.05
N THR A 179 17.95 -4.61 -3.30
CA THR A 179 18.91 -4.50 -2.19
C THR A 179 20.37 -4.61 -2.62
N GLY A 180 20.62 -5.04 -3.87
CA GLY A 180 21.95 -5.34 -4.37
C GLY A 180 22.50 -6.70 -3.92
N GLU A 181 21.65 -7.54 -3.30
CA GLU A 181 21.99 -8.94 -3.00
C GLU A 181 22.14 -9.76 -4.29
N ASP A 182 21.24 -9.55 -5.26
CA ASP A 182 21.35 -10.19 -6.56
C ASP A 182 22.37 -9.46 -7.45
N LYS A 183 23.58 -10.01 -7.56
CA LYS A 183 24.65 -9.42 -8.37
C LYS A 183 24.42 -9.50 -9.88
N THR A 184 23.46 -10.31 -10.33
CA THR A 184 23.09 -10.41 -11.75
C THR A 184 22.16 -9.29 -12.21
N VAL A 185 21.53 -8.59 -11.25
CA VAL A 185 20.57 -7.51 -11.50
C VAL A 185 21.09 -6.22 -10.85
N ALA A 186 21.69 -5.35 -11.64
CA ALA A 186 22.35 -4.15 -11.14
C ALA A 186 21.39 -2.94 -11.00
N ASN A 187 20.18 -3.12 -10.45
CA ASN A 187 19.22 -2.01 -10.27
C ASN A 187 19.70 -1.01 -9.21
N TYR A 188 20.35 -1.47 -8.15
CA TYR A 188 20.73 -0.64 -7.00
C TYR A 188 22.24 -0.42 -6.90
N ASP A 189 22.65 0.83 -6.67
CA ASP A 189 24.01 1.19 -6.27
C ASP A 189 24.06 1.41 -4.75
N PRO A 190 24.71 0.52 -3.98
CA PRO A 190 24.77 0.63 -2.52
C PRO A 190 25.69 1.75 -2.01
N LYS A 191 26.64 2.24 -2.83
CA LYS A 191 27.55 3.32 -2.43
C LYS A 191 26.85 4.67 -2.52
N LEU A 192 26.14 4.89 -3.63
CA LEU A 192 25.41 6.13 -3.87
C LEU A 192 23.98 6.10 -3.33
N LYS A 193 23.51 4.92 -2.90
CA LYS A 193 22.14 4.68 -2.40
C LYS A 193 21.11 5.15 -3.41
N ILE A 194 21.26 4.69 -4.65
CA ILE A 194 20.36 5.00 -5.75
C ILE A 194 19.85 3.75 -6.43
N ILE A 195 18.57 3.75 -6.80
CA ILE A 195 18.07 2.86 -7.85
C ILE A 195 18.39 3.56 -9.19
N ARG A 196 19.09 2.85 -10.07
CA ARG A 196 19.86 3.44 -11.19
C ARG A 196 19.01 3.83 -12.40
N SER A 197 17.70 3.58 -12.37
CA SER A 197 16.73 4.01 -13.37
C SER A 197 15.34 4.02 -12.73
N MET A 198 14.42 4.79 -13.29
CA MET A 198 13.00 4.65 -12.97
C MET A 198 12.42 3.38 -13.62
N ILE A 199 12.93 2.99 -14.80
CA ILE A 199 12.57 1.73 -15.47
C ILE A 199 13.57 0.64 -15.06
N THR A 200 13.08 -0.33 -14.29
CA THR A 200 13.89 -1.41 -13.69
C THR A 200 13.12 -2.73 -13.70
N GLY A 201 13.81 -3.82 -13.40
CA GLY A 201 13.14 -5.10 -13.25
C GLY A 201 14.11 -6.25 -13.03
N SER A 202 13.66 -7.46 -13.33
CA SER A 202 14.46 -8.68 -13.20
C SER A 202 15.60 -8.80 -14.21
N LYS A 203 15.63 -7.95 -15.26
CA LYS A 203 16.75 -7.84 -16.21
C LYS A 203 17.63 -6.60 -15.99
N GLY A 204 17.43 -5.86 -14.88
CA GLY A 204 18.24 -4.71 -14.52
C GLY A 204 17.65 -3.37 -14.94
N PRO A 205 18.41 -2.27 -14.76
CA PRO A 205 17.92 -0.92 -15.04
C PRO A 205 18.06 -0.54 -16.52
N MET A 206 17.11 0.23 -17.03
CA MET A 206 17.26 0.89 -18.33
C MET A 206 18.23 2.09 -18.20
N LEU A 207 19.43 1.95 -18.76
CA LEU A 207 20.51 2.97 -18.69
C LEU A 207 20.64 3.81 -19.97
N ARG A 208 19.55 3.88 -20.75
CA ARG A 208 19.39 4.75 -21.91
C ARG A 208 18.09 5.53 -21.77
N GLN A 209 17.90 6.56 -22.59
CA GLN A 209 16.57 7.15 -22.73
C GLN A 209 15.60 6.07 -23.23
N SER A 210 14.39 6.06 -22.66
CA SER A 210 13.32 5.23 -23.18
C SER A 210 12.80 5.84 -24.49
N THR A 211 12.30 4.97 -25.34
CA THR A 211 11.62 5.30 -26.60
C THR A 211 10.12 5.09 -26.40
N PRO A 212 9.26 5.73 -27.20
CA PRO A 212 7.83 5.45 -27.18
C PRO A 212 7.47 3.96 -27.24
N LEU A 213 8.22 3.18 -28.02
CA LEU A 213 8.03 1.74 -28.15
C LEU A 213 8.25 0.98 -26.83
N ASP A 214 9.19 1.41 -25.99
CA ASP A 214 9.45 0.76 -24.70
C ASP A 214 8.24 0.85 -23.75
N TRP A 215 7.39 1.87 -23.94
CA TRP A 215 6.18 2.11 -23.17
C TRP A 215 4.92 1.55 -23.84
N ALA A 216 4.75 1.78 -25.14
CA ALA A 216 3.53 1.42 -25.87
C ALA A 216 3.44 -0.07 -26.22
N GLY A 217 4.57 -0.78 -26.28
CA GLY A 217 4.59 -2.17 -26.74
C GLY A 217 4.58 -2.32 -28.25
N ASP A 218 4.38 -3.56 -28.72
CA ASP A 218 4.32 -3.88 -30.15
C ASP A 218 3.05 -3.31 -30.82
N ARG A 219 3.09 -3.16 -32.15
CA ARG A 219 1.94 -2.69 -32.94
C ARG A 219 0.69 -3.53 -32.71
N PHE A 220 -0.44 -2.85 -32.54
CA PHE A 220 -1.78 -3.44 -32.48
C PHE A 220 -2.82 -2.52 -33.12
N ASP A 221 -4.03 -3.02 -33.32
CA ASP A 221 -5.17 -2.22 -33.75
C ASP A 221 -5.99 -1.78 -32.52
N PRO A 222 -5.97 -0.49 -32.12
CA PRO A 222 -6.69 -0.03 -30.94
C PRO A 222 -8.20 0.12 -31.16
N THR A 223 -8.69 0.06 -32.41
CA THR A 223 -10.07 0.46 -32.75
C THR A 223 -11.16 -0.44 -32.14
N HIS A 224 -10.80 -1.64 -31.71
CA HIS A 224 -11.70 -2.60 -31.07
C HIS A 224 -11.58 -2.64 -29.54
N PHE A 225 -10.72 -1.81 -28.96
CA PHE A 225 -10.47 -1.78 -27.52
C PHE A 225 -11.01 -0.50 -26.87
N PHE A 226 -11.33 -0.61 -25.59
CA PHE A 226 -11.40 0.56 -24.73
C PHE A 226 -9.99 1.13 -24.55
N MET A 227 -9.82 2.43 -24.80
CA MET A 227 -8.55 3.14 -24.64
C MET A 227 -8.74 4.25 -23.61
N GLU A 228 -8.22 4.06 -22.39
CA GLU A 228 -8.38 5.00 -21.25
C GLU A 228 -7.97 6.45 -21.59
N HIS A 229 -6.97 6.61 -22.46
CA HIS A 229 -6.44 7.91 -22.86
C HIS A 229 -6.97 8.41 -24.21
N GLY A 230 -7.94 7.71 -24.79
CA GLY A 230 -8.70 8.13 -25.97
C GLY A 230 -7.95 7.99 -27.29
N GLU A 231 -6.86 7.24 -27.35
CA GLU A 231 -6.15 6.95 -28.61
C GLU A 231 -7.04 6.16 -29.57
N SER A 232 -7.01 6.54 -30.84
CA SER A 232 -7.78 5.92 -31.93
C SER A 232 -6.91 5.20 -32.96
N THR A 233 -5.58 5.39 -32.88
CA THR A 233 -4.58 4.76 -33.75
C THR A 233 -3.35 4.37 -32.95
N TYR A 234 -2.61 3.36 -33.41
CA TYR A 234 -1.37 2.95 -32.75
C TYR A 234 -0.31 4.07 -32.75
N GLU A 235 -0.30 4.89 -33.79
CA GLU A 235 0.57 6.06 -33.88
C GLU A 235 0.25 7.11 -32.79
N GLU A 236 -1.01 7.27 -32.39
CA GLU A 236 -1.37 8.09 -31.23
C GLU A 236 -0.89 7.45 -29.92
N THR A 237 -1.00 6.12 -29.77
CA THR A 237 -0.47 5.38 -28.62
C THR A 237 1.04 5.56 -28.48
N LEU A 238 1.80 5.57 -29.58
CA LEU A 238 3.22 5.89 -29.55
C LEU A 238 3.45 7.35 -29.15
N ARG A 239 2.77 8.31 -29.80
CA ARG A 239 2.97 9.75 -29.54
C ARG A 239 2.67 10.15 -28.11
N HIS A 240 1.80 9.42 -27.42
CA HIS A 240 1.56 9.56 -25.99
C HIS A 240 2.86 9.57 -25.17
N TYR A 241 3.85 8.79 -25.62
CA TYR A 241 5.11 8.55 -24.93
C TYR A 241 6.31 9.34 -25.50
N ASP A 242 6.10 10.29 -26.41
CA ASP A 242 7.17 11.07 -27.05
C ASP A 242 8.08 11.80 -26.03
N GLU A 243 7.48 12.31 -24.94
CA GLU A 243 8.21 13.05 -23.90
C GLU A 243 8.60 12.19 -22.67
N TYR A 244 8.41 10.87 -22.71
CA TYR A 244 8.63 9.95 -21.58
C TYR A 244 10.07 9.42 -21.44
N GLY A 245 11.02 9.98 -22.20
CA GLY A 245 12.38 9.44 -22.36
C GLY A 245 13.33 9.57 -21.16
N ASP A 246 13.07 10.46 -20.20
CA ASP A 246 14.03 10.82 -19.12
C ASP A 246 13.95 9.88 -17.90
N VAL A 247 14.35 8.63 -18.09
CA VAL A 247 14.19 7.54 -17.09
C VAL A 247 15.47 7.16 -16.34
N VAL A 248 16.66 7.52 -16.84
CA VAL A 248 17.95 7.07 -16.29
C VAL A 248 18.30 7.78 -14.98
N GLY A 249 18.68 7.06 -13.93
CA GLY A 249 18.95 7.62 -12.60
C GLY A 249 17.79 7.40 -11.62
N ASP A 250 17.97 7.86 -10.38
CA ASP A 250 16.96 7.65 -9.34
C ASP A 250 15.81 8.66 -9.45
N ALA A 251 14.62 8.20 -9.09
CA ALA A 251 13.38 8.96 -9.11
C ALA A 251 12.56 8.65 -7.85
N PRO A 252 11.76 9.60 -7.32
CA PRO A 252 10.97 9.36 -6.11
C PRO A 252 10.04 8.13 -6.20
N LEU A 253 9.56 7.76 -7.39
CA LEU A 253 8.74 6.55 -7.55
C LEU A 253 9.47 5.26 -7.12
N ASN A 254 10.79 5.21 -7.23
CA ASN A 254 11.61 4.07 -6.81
C ASN A 254 11.52 3.80 -5.30
N LEU A 255 11.11 4.78 -4.48
CA LEU A 255 10.85 4.60 -3.05
C LEU A 255 9.78 3.52 -2.76
N GLN A 256 8.94 3.19 -3.73
CA GLN A 256 7.93 2.13 -3.59
C GLN A 256 8.55 0.72 -3.52
N ALA A 257 9.83 0.57 -3.92
CA ALA A 257 10.61 -0.65 -3.69
C ALA A 257 10.74 -1.04 -2.21
N THR A 258 10.62 -0.06 -1.31
CA THR A 258 10.64 -0.31 0.14
C THR A 258 9.51 -1.22 0.60
N SER A 259 8.36 -1.29 -0.09
CA SER A 259 7.26 -2.20 0.28
C SER A 259 7.69 -3.67 0.12
N LEU A 260 8.44 -4.01 -0.94
CA LEU A 260 8.99 -5.36 -1.13
C LEU A 260 9.96 -5.72 0.00
N VAL A 261 10.90 -4.81 0.28
CA VAL A 261 11.95 -5.03 1.28
C VAL A 261 11.35 -5.08 2.69
N LEU A 262 10.31 -4.31 2.97
CA LEU A 262 9.60 -4.35 4.24
C LEU A 262 8.83 -5.66 4.41
N ASN A 263 8.22 -6.19 3.36
CA ASN A 263 7.67 -7.56 3.38
C ASN A 263 8.74 -8.60 3.72
N ALA A 264 9.95 -8.49 3.16
CA ALA A 264 11.06 -9.40 3.49
C ALA A 264 11.49 -9.27 4.95
N TYR A 265 11.58 -8.05 5.47
CA TYR A 265 11.85 -7.81 6.88
C TYR A 265 10.77 -8.43 7.77
N MET A 266 9.49 -8.23 7.47
CA MET A 266 8.40 -8.71 8.32
C MET A 266 8.25 -10.24 8.34
N LEU A 267 8.79 -10.96 7.35
CA LEU A 267 8.82 -12.43 7.33
C LEU A 267 9.89 -13.04 8.22
N ASP A 268 11.11 -12.45 8.23
CA ASP A 268 12.30 -13.10 8.80
C ASP A 268 13.11 -12.24 9.78
N HIS A 269 12.77 -10.95 9.90
CA HIS A 269 13.46 -9.95 10.72
C HIS A 269 14.97 -9.83 10.48
N GLU A 270 15.48 -10.23 9.30
CA GLU A 270 16.89 -10.05 8.94
C GLU A 270 17.27 -8.55 8.95
N PRO A 271 18.28 -8.12 9.74
CA PRO A 271 18.62 -6.71 9.90
C PRO A 271 18.94 -5.99 8.58
N LYS A 272 19.50 -6.71 7.59
CA LYS A 272 19.87 -6.16 6.28
C LYS A 272 18.70 -5.46 5.55
N TYR A 273 17.48 -5.98 5.69
CA TYR A 273 16.30 -5.39 5.04
C TYR A 273 15.91 -4.08 5.71
N ARG A 274 15.91 -4.06 7.06
CA ARG A 274 15.66 -2.85 7.84
C ARG A 274 16.68 -1.76 7.51
N ASP A 275 17.96 -2.12 7.52
CA ASP A 275 19.06 -1.19 7.27
C ASP A 275 19.00 -0.62 5.86
N TRP A 276 18.66 -1.45 4.86
CA TRP A 276 18.48 -0.97 3.49
C TRP A 276 17.35 0.07 3.38
N ILE A 277 16.18 -0.18 3.98
CA ILE A 277 15.06 0.77 3.97
C ILE A 277 15.47 2.09 4.60
N VAL A 278 16.05 2.04 5.81
CA VAL A 278 16.49 3.24 6.53
C VAL A 278 17.53 4.00 5.72
N PHE A 279 18.57 3.35 5.21
CA PHE A 279 19.63 4.01 4.45
C PHE A 279 19.12 4.65 3.17
N TYR A 280 18.23 3.97 2.45
CA TYR A 280 17.70 4.46 1.18
C TYR A 280 16.76 5.65 1.38
N VAL A 281 15.83 5.56 2.32
CA VAL A 281 14.87 6.65 2.61
C VAL A 281 15.58 7.85 3.26
N ASP A 282 16.56 7.63 4.14
CA ASP A 282 17.35 8.72 4.70
C ASP A 282 18.14 9.48 3.63
N ALA A 283 18.65 8.78 2.61
CA ALA A 283 19.32 9.45 1.48
C ALA A 283 18.36 10.40 0.73
N TRP A 284 17.08 10.04 0.61
CA TRP A 284 16.05 10.91 0.04
C TRP A 284 15.71 12.11 0.93
N ILE A 285 15.68 11.95 2.25
CA ILE A 285 15.53 13.08 3.20
C ILE A 285 16.70 14.06 3.03
N GLU A 286 17.94 13.57 2.99
CA GLU A 286 19.11 14.43 2.84
C GLU A 286 19.13 15.13 1.48
N ARG A 287 18.67 14.47 0.41
CA ARG A 287 18.48 15.08 -0.91
C ARG A 287 17.41 16.16 -0.90
N ALA A 288 16.30 15.96 -0.19
CA ALA A 288 15.26 16.97 -0.05
C ALA A 288 15.81 18.22 0.68
N LYS A 289 16.51 18.04 1.80
CA LYS A 289 17.16 19.14 2.54
C LYS A 289 18.14 19.92 1.66
N ALA A 290 19.00 19.21 0.93
CA ALA A 290 19.96 19.81 0.00
C ALA A 290 19.27 20.52 -1.19
N ASN A 291 18.01 20.20 -1.48
CA ASN A 291 17.20 20.78 -2.55
C ASN A 291 16.15 21.78 -2.02
N GLY A 292 16.40 22.40 -0.86
CA GLY A 292 15.50 23.42 -0.29
C GLY A 292 14.19 22.84 0.24
N ASP A 293 14.29 21.68 0.90
CA ASP A 293 13.17 20.94 1.51
C ASP A 293 12.09 20.45 0.54
N VAL A 294 12.42 20.32 -0.75
CA VAL A 294 11.56 19.70 -1.77
C VAL A 294 12.25 18.46 -2.31
N LEU A 295 11.54 17.34 -2.37
CA LEU A 295 12.09 16.11 -2.97
C LEU A 295 12.49 16.39 -4.43
N PRO A 296 13.77 16.22 -4.81
CA PRO A 296 14.12 16.29 -6.22
C PRO A 296 13.45 15.14 -6.97
N SER A 297 13.03 15.35 -8.21
CA SER A 297 12.49 14.26 -9.05
C SER A 297 13.56 13.51 -9.82
N LYS A 298 14.83 13.95 -9.75
CA LYS A 298 15.93 13.33 -10.48
C LYS A 298 17.23 13.28 -9.67
N ILE A 299 17.84 12.11 -9.57
CA ILE A 299 19.22 11.91 -9.11
C ILE A 299 20.03 11.22 -10.20
N GLY A 300 21.19 11.77 -10.54
CA GLY A 300 22.10 11.19 -11.54
C GLY A 300 22.74 9.88 -11.09
N LEU A 301 23.31 9.14 -12.04
CA LEU A 301 24.12 7.95 -11.76
C LEU A 301 25.40 8.27 -10.98
N ASP A 302 25.81 9.55 -10.90
CA ASP A 302 26.90 10.06 -10.08
C ASP A 302 26.43 10.53 -8.68
N GLY A 303 25.16 10.33 -8.35
CA GLY A 303 24.55 10.73 -7.08
C GLY A 303 24.14 12.19 -6.99
N LYS A 304 24.34 13.00 -8.05
CA LYS A 304 24.02 14.43 -8.02
C LYS A 304 22.53 14.70 -8.25
N ILE A 305 22.00 15.66 -7.48
CA ILE A 305 20.64 16.18 -7.65
C ILE A 305 20.50 16.83 -9.04
N GLY A 306 19.43 16.47 -9.76
CA GLY A 306 19.14 16.96 -11.11
C GLY A 306 19.93 16.27 -12.23
N GLY A 307 20.76 15.27 -11.90
CA GLY A 307 21.55 14.53 -12.86
C GLY A 307 22.51 15.40 -13.69
N PRO A 308 22.89 14.96 -14.90
CA PRO A 308 23.88 15.66 -15.74
C PRO A 308 23.51 17.11 -16.10
N LYS A 309 22.22 17.46 -16.05
CA LYS A 309 21.71 18.80 -16.38
C LYS A 309 21.55 19.71 -15.16
N GLY A 310 21.72 19.19 -13.94
CA GLY A 310 21.42 19.94 -12.70
C GLY A 310 19.96 20.35 -12.55
N GLN A 311 19.05 19.72 -13.30
CA GLN A 311 17.61 20.03 -13.29
C GLN A 311 16.90 19.12 -12.30
N TRP A 312 16.86 19.51 -11.03
CA TRP A 312 16.27 18.69 -9.94
C TRP A 312 14.81 18.30 -10.18
N TRP A 313 14.08 19.08 -10.99
CA TRP A 313 12.67 18.92 -11.33
C TRP A 313 12.41 18.08 -12.59
N SER A 314 13.46 17.64 -13.30
CA SER A 314 13.33 16.83 -14.53
C SER A 314 12.96 15.38 -14.21
N GLY A 315 12.98 14.53 -15.24
CA GLY A 315 12.57 13.13 -15.17
C GLY A 315 11.12 12.94 -15.62
N THR A 316 10.87 11.77 -16.22
CA THR A 316 9.50 11.30 -16.46
C THR A 316 8.75 11.25 -15.14
N TYR A 317 7.51 11.74 -15.12
CA TYR A 317 6.68 11.92 -13.91
C TYR A 317 7.23 12.87 -12.83
N GLY A 318 8.30 13.61 -13.11
CA GLY A 318 8.87 14.62 -12.21
C GLY A 318 8.05 15.90 -12.08
N TRP A 319 8.57 16.86 -11.33
CA TRP A 319 7.89 18.14 -11.08
C TRP A 319 7.63 18.96 -12.34
N GLY A 320 8.48 18.82 -13.36
CA GLY A 320 8.33 19.50 -14.65
C GLY A 320 7.62 18.69 -15.72
N PHE A 321 7.08 17.52 -15.37
CA PHE A 321 6.57 16.58 -16.36
C PHE A 321 5.14 16.91 -16.79
N SER A 322 5.04 17.57 -17.94
CA SER A 322 3.78 18.01 -18.53
C SER A 322 3.70 17.66 -20.02
N PRO A 323 3.67 16.36 -20.37
CA PRO A 323 3.71 15.90 -21.76
C PRO A 323 2.51 16.39 -22.57
N VAL A 324 2.66 16.43 -23.90
CA VAL A 324 1.56 16.74 -24.82
C VAL A 324 0.68 15.51 -24.98
N ALA A 325 -0.60 15.63 -24.65
CA ALA A 325 -1.60 14.61 -24.94
C ALA A 325 -1.90 14.58 -26.45
N PRO A 326 -1.70 13.45 -27.15
CA PRO A 326 -1.78 13.39 -28.60
C PRO A 326 -3.19 13.71 -29.13
N HIS A 327 -4.23 13.26 -28.43
CA HIS A 327 -5.63 13.43 -28.84
C HIS A 327 -6.15 14.87 -28.67
N THR A 328 -5.52 15.70 -27.83
CA THR A 328 -5.92 17.13 -27.67
C THR A 328 -4.87 18.15 -28.10
N GLY A 329 -3.61 17.74 -28.24
CA GLY A 329 -2.47 18.63 -28.43
C GLY A 329 -2.14 19.52 -27.22
N LYS A 330 -2.78 19.32 -26.07
CA LYS A 330 -2.57 20.12 -24.85
C LYS A 330 -1.52 19.46 -23.95
N ARG A 331 -0.80 20.27 -23.18
CA ARG A 331 0.07 19.76 -22.11
C ARG A 331 -0.76 19.38 -20.90
N GLU A 332 -0.47 18.22 -20.32
CA GLU A 332 -1.14 17.70 -19.13
C GLU A 332 -0.14 17.52 -18.00
N ASP A 333 -0.41 18.14 -16.84
CA ASP A 333 0.43 18.01 -15.65
C ASP A 333 0.36 16.57 -15.10
N ARG A 334 1.47 15.82 -15.21
CA ARG A 334 1.54 14.40 -14.81
C ARG A 334 2.59 14.15 -13.73
N ASN A 335 2.72 15.07 -12.78
CA ASN A 335 3.60 14.89 -11.62
C ASN A 335 3.13 13.71 -10.74
N ARG A 336 4.06 12.80 -10.43
CA ARG A 336 3.84 11.63 -9.56
C ARG A 336 4.74 11.60 -8.33
N VAL A 337 5.58 12.62 -8.11
CA VAL A 337 6.40 12.75 -6.89
C VAL A 337 5.59 12.51 -5.60
N PRO A 338 4.35 13.00 -5.45
CA PRO A 338 3.56 12.77 -4.24
C PRO A 338 3.26 11.29 -3.94
N ARG A 339 3.25 10.43 -4.97
CA ARG A 339 3.02 8.99 -4.82
C ARG A 339 4.16 8.27 -4.09
N SER A 340 5.32 8.92 -3.94
CA SER A 340 6.48 8.39 -3.20
C SER A 340 6.30 8.38 -1.68
N VAL A 341 5.22 8.96 -1.14
CA VAL A 341 4.93 9.01 0.30
C VAL A 341 4.96 7.61 0.94
N VAL A 342 4.51 6.58 0.21
CA VAL A 342 4.50 5.19 0.67
C VAL A 342 5.88 4.74 1.18
N GLY A 343 6.98 5.14 0.54
CA GLY A 343 8.31 4.75 1.01
C GLY A 343 8.68 5.37 2.35
N PHE A 344 8.21 6.59 2.61
CA PHE A 344 8.37 7.25 3.91
C PHE A 344 7.43 6.65 4.96
N LEU A 345 6.21 6.28 4.59
CA LEU A 345 5.29 5.58 5.49
C LEU A 345 5.80 4.20 5.89
N ASN A 346 6.46 3.48 4.98
CA ASN A 346 7.14 2.22 5.26
C ASN A 346 8.26 2.40 6.29
N ALA A 347 9.10 3.43 6.12
CA ALA A 347 10.15 3.74 7.07
C ALA A 347 9.60 4.19 8.44
N TYR A 348 8.54 4.99 8.46
CA TYR A 348 7.84 5.37 9.69
C TYR A 348 7.21 4.16 10.39
N LEU A 349 6.53 3.27 9.65
CA LEU A 349 5.95 2.04 10.20
C LEU A 349 7.01 1.18 10.89
N LEU A 350 8.21 1.11 10.28
CA LEU A 350 9.34 0.33 10.74
C LEU A 350 10.06 0.92 11.96
N THR A 351 10.06 2.24 12.15
CA THR A 351 10.89 2.90 13.18
C THR A 351 10.14 3.81 14.15
N GLY A 352 8.95 4.28 13.82
CA GLY A 352 8.23 5.33 14.55
C GLY A 352 8.90 6.70 14.52
N ASP A 353 9.86 6.94 13.62
CA ASP A 353 10.65 8.19 13.58
C ASP A 353 9.95 9.27 12.75
N ASP A 354 9.58 10.37 13.40
CA ASP A 354 8.82 11.47 12.81
C ASP A 354 9.56 12.20 11.67
N LYS A 355 10.89 12.03 11.53
CA LYS A 355 11.64 12.61 10.40
C LYS A 355 11.08 12.21 9.03
N TYR A 356 10.50 11.01 8.93
CA TYR A 356 9.90 10.51 7.68
C TYR A 356 8.60 11.23 7.31
N LEU A 357 7.92 11.83 8.28
CA LEU A 357 6.76 12.69 8.05
C LEU A 357 7.17 14.15 7.89
N ASP A 358 8.18 14.60 8.65
CA ASP A 358 8.66 16.00 8.65
C ASP A 358 9.10 16.47 7.26
N VAL A 359 9.75 15.62 6.47
CA VAL A 359 10.15 15.94 5.08
C VAL A 359 8.95 16.38 4.22
N TRP A 360 7.77 15.78 4.42
CA TRP A 360 6.55 16.16 3.70
C TRP A 360 5.92 17.43 4.26
N ARG A 361 6.00 17.65 5.58
CA ARG A 361 5.54 18.90 6.21
C ARG A 361 6.30 20.09 5.65
N ARG A 362 7.63 19.99 5.60
CA ARG A 362 8.50 21.05 5.04
C ARG A 362 8.27 21.27 3.55
N GLN A 363 8.15 20.21 2.77
CA GLN A 363 7.83 20.33 1.34
C GLN A 363 6.49 21.05 1.13
N ASN A 364 5.46 20.69 1.91
CA ASN A 364 4.17 21.36 1.83
C ASN A 364 4.27 22.83 2.22
N ASP A 365 5.10 23.19 3.22
CA ASP A 365 5.35 24.58 3.60
C ASP A 365 6.05 25.37 2.48
N VAL A 366 7.06 24.79 1.82
CA VAL A 366 7.76 25.42 0.68
C VAL A 366 6.79 25.69 -0.48
N ILE A 367 5.93 24.71 -0.80
CA ILE A 367 4.95 24.83 -1.89
C ILE A 367 3.86 25.86 -1.52
N ASN A 368 3.34 25.81 -0.29
CA ASN A 368 2.32 26.74 0.18
C ASN A 368 2.83 28.18 0.32
N ALA A 369 4.13 28.39 0.53
CA ALA A 369 4.75 29.72 0.50
C ALA A 369 4.64 30.39 -0.89
N GLN A 370 4.39 29.61 -1.95
CA GLN A 370 4.20 30.12 -3.33
C GLN A 370 2.75 30.51 -3.63
N LYS A 371 1.85 30.46 -2.64
CA LYS A 371 0.43 30.75 -2.84
C LYS A 371 0.21 32.16 -3.40
N LYS A 372 -0.76 32.29 -4.30
CA LYS A 372 -1.19 33.58 -4.86
C LYS A 372 -2.69 33.62 -5.05
N VAL A 373 -3.24 34.81 -5.19
CA VAL A 373 -4.66 35.01 -5.52
C VAL A 373 -4.79 35.17 -7.04
N VAL A 374 -5.62 34.34 -7.67
CA VAL A 374 -6.00 34.44 -9.09
C VAL A 374 -7.52 34.46 -9.13
N ASP A 375 -8.11 35.49 -9.73
CA ASP A 375 -9.57 35.66 -9.82
C ASP A 375 -10.30 35.50 -8.47
N GLY A 376 -9.72 36.07 -7.41
CA GLY A 376 -10.25 36.01 -6.04
C GLY A 376 -10.09 34.66 -5.33
N LYS A 377 -9.49 33.64 -5.97
CA LYS A 377 -9.25 32.33 -5.38
C LYS A 377 -7.79 32.17 -4.96
N LEU A 378 -7.57 31.63 -3.77
CA LEU A 378 -6.24 31.20 -3.35
C LEU A 378 -5.82 30.01 -4.21
N MET A 379 -4.63 30.09 -4.80
CA MET A 379 -4.06 29.05 -5.65
C MET A 379 -2.65 28.70 -5.18
N THR A 380 -2.28 27.43 -5.25
CA THR A 380 -0.93 26.93 -4.97
C THR A 380 -0.41 26.08 -6.13
N PRO A 381 0.90 26.09 -6.42
CA PRO A 381 1.44 25.36 -7.56
C PRO A 381 1.40 23.84 -7.35
N ARG A 382 1.45 23.10 -8.45
CA ARG A 382 1.55 21.64 -8.48
C ARG A 382 2.79 21.14 -9.23
N MET A 383 3.42 22.04 -9.98
CA MET A 383 4.52 21.75 -10.90
C MET A 383 5.67 22.74 -10.72
N TYR A 384 6.87 22.35 -11.16
CA TYR A 384 8.06 23.21 -11.20
C TYR A 384 8.82 22.99 -12.51
N GLY A 385 9.28 24.06 -13.16
CA GLY A 385 10.00 23.95 -14.43
C GLY A 385 11.03 25.08 -14.63
N PRO A 386 11.49 25.30 -15.87
CA PRO A 386 12.54 26.28 -16.18
C PRO A 386 12.22 27.71 -15.72
N LYS A 387 10.94 28.06 -15.58
CA LYS A 387 10.45 29.37 -15.15
C LYS A 387 9.95 29.39 -13.70
N GLY A 388 10.32 28.38 -12.89
CA GLY A 388 9.86 28.21 -11.52
C GLY A 388 8.52 27.48 -11.41
N TRP A 389 7.79 27.76 -10.33
CA TRP A 389 6.52 27.12 -9.98
C TRP A 389 5.40 27.43 -10.98
N TYR A 390 4.67 26.40 -11.42
CA TYR A 390 3.51 26.50 -12.31
C TYR A 390 2.43 25.45 -11.98
N GLY A 391 1.40 25.34 -12.81
CA GLY A 391 0.29 24.39 -12.59
C GLY A 391 -0.50 24.76 -11.35
N TYR A 392 -0.86 26.04 -11.20
CA TYR A 392 -1.57 26.54 -10.02
C TYR A 392 -2.98 25.98 -9.96
N ALA A 393 -3.33 25.36 -8.83
CA ALA A 393 -4.64 24.81 -8.54
C ALA A 393 -5.25 25.46 -7.29
N ALA A 394 -6.57 25.41 -7.18
CA ALA A 394 -7.30 26.05 -6.09
C ALA A 394 -6.98 25.45 -4.72
N GLY A 395 -6.94 26.32 -3.71
CA GLY A 395 -6.67 25.96 -2.32
C GLY A 395 -5.19 25.81 -2.00
N GLU A 396 -4.92 25.42 -0.76
CA GLU A 396 -3.59 25.07 -0.30
C GLU A 396 -3.13 23.71 -0.88
N TYR A 397 -1.82 23.50 -0.95
CA TYR A 397 -1.24 22.20 -1.22
C TYR A 397 -1.39 21.32 0.03
N ARG A 398 -2.31 20.35 -0.04
CA ARG A 398 -2.64 19.43 1.06
C ARG A 398 -2.46 17.95 0.70
N LEU A 399 -1.82 17.67 -0.44
CA LEU A 399 -1.58 16.30 -0.88
C LEU A 399 -0.74 15.54 0.17
N ASN A 400 -1.12 14.30 0.45
CA ASN A 400 -0.60 13.45 1.53
C ASN A 400 -0.92 13.91 2.97
N GLY A 401 -1.70 14.98 3.15
CA GLY A 401 -1.98 15.54 4.48
C GLY A 401 -2.74 14.58 5.40
N LEU A 402 -3.66 13.79 4.83
CA LEU A 402 -4.42 12.79 5.59
C LEU A 402 -3.55 11.61 6.02
N GLU A 403 -2.65 11.15 5.15
CA GLU A 403 -1.69 10.09 5.44
C GLU A 403 -0.71 10.53 6.54
N ILE A 404 -0.18 11.77 6.47
CA ILE A 404 0.71 12.33 7.49
C ILE A 404 0.01 12.42 8.84
N TRP A 405 -1.21 12.98 8.87
CA TRP A 405 -2.00 13.04 10.09
C TRP A 405 -2.31 11.65 10.63
N TYR A 406 -2.68 10.70 9.78
CA TYR A 406 -3.02 9.36 10.24
C TYR A 406 -1.84 8.71 10.96
N MET A 407 -0.63 8.85 10.38
CA MET A 407 0.58 8.29 10.95
C MET A 407 1.01 9.04 12.21
N SER A 408 0.93 10.36 12.29
CA SER A 408 1.37 11.11 13.47
C SER A 408 0.33 11.19 14.60
N GLN A 409 -0.96 11.25 14.24
CA GLN A 409 -2.11 11.60 15.09
C GLN A 409 -1.96 12.93 15.84
N THR A 410 -1.13 13.85 15.33
CA THR A 410 -0.92 15.15 15.98
C THR A 410 -1.97 16.18 15.56
N ALA A 411 -2.31 17.09 16.47
CA ALA A 411 -3.25 18.19 16.19
C ALA A 411 -2.75 19.13 15.08
N SER A 412 -1.43 19.36 14.99
CA SER A 412 -0.84 20.20 13.95
C SER A 412 -0.99 19.59 12.56
N ASP A 413 -0.82 18.27 12.42
CA ASP A 413 -1.05 17.60 11.14
C ASP A 413 -2.53 17.50 10.83
N ARG A 414 -3.39 17.34 11.85
CA ARG A 414 -4.84 17.36 11.65
C ARG A 414 -5.33 18.67 11.03
N ALA A 415 -4.77 19.79 11.50
CA ALA A 415 -5.07 21.12 10.96
C ALA A 415 -4.62 21.32 9.50
N ARG A 416 -3.62 20.54 9.06
CA ARG A 416 -3.10 20.54 7.68
C ARG A 416 -3.81 19.55 6.77
N ALA A 417 -4.39 18.49 7.34
CA ALA A 417 -5.18 17.50 6.62
C ALA A 417 -6.49 18.10 6.08
N ALA A 418 -6.91 17.63 4.91
CA ALA A 418 -8.23 17.97 4.39
C ALA A 418 -9.34 17.35 5.26
N ASP A 419 -10.53 17.95 5.23
CA ASP A 419 -11.69 17.30 5.82
C ASP A 419 -12.05 16.04 5.04
N HIS A 420 -12.51 15.02 5.78
CA HIS A 420 -13.00 13.78 5.22
C HIS A 420 -14.12 13.24 6.12
N PRO A 421 -15.21 12.66 5.58
CA PRO A 421 -16.35 12.20 6.40
C PRO A 421 -15.96 11.21 7.50
N TRP A 422 -15.01 10.31 7.23
CA TRP A 422 -14.47 9.41 8.27
C TRP A 422 -13.81 10.16 9.43
N LEU A 423 -13.11 11.27 9.17
CA LEU A 423 -12.49 12.06 10.25
C LEU A 423 -13.55 12.80 11.05
N ALA A 424 -14.58 13.34 10.38
CA ALA A 424 -15.71 13.94 11.06
C ALA A 424 -16.39 12.91 12.00
N PHE A 425 -16.51 11.65 11.58
CA PHE A 425 -16.98 10.57 12.43
C PHE A 425 -16.06 10.30 13.64
N LEU A 426 -14.75 10.13 13.43
CA LEU A 426 -13.77 9.92 14.50
C LEU A 426 -13.73 11.08 15.52
N GLU A 427 -14.07 12.29 15.08
CA GLU A 427 -14.19 13.50 15.90
C GLU A 427 -15.58 13.68 16.55
N GLY A 428 -16.50 12.73 16.37
CA GLY A 428 -17.86 12.78 16.91
C GLY A 428 -18.79 13.78 16.21
N ARG A 429 -18.41 14.30 15.04
CA ARG A 429 -19.19 15.27 14.25
C ARG A 429 -20.16 14.64 13.25
N ASP A 430 -20.05 13.33 12.96
CA ASP A 430 -20.95 12.61 12.06
C ASP A 430 -21.22 11.17 12.53
N ALA A 431 -22.13 11.00 13.50
CA ALA A 431 -22.51 9.68 14.02
C ALA A 431 -23.24 8.78 12.99
N ALA A 432 -23.75 9.35 11.89
CA ALA A 432 -24.45 8.60 10.84
C ALA A 432 -23.48 7.98 9.81
N TYR A 433 -22.21 8.39 9.82
CA TYR A 433 -21.19 7.95 8.87
C TYR A 433 -21.08 6.42 8.73
N PRO A 434 -21.05 5.59 9.79
CA PRO A 434 -20.84 4.15 9.63
C PRO A 434 -21.89 3.50 8.73
N VAL A 435 -23.17 3.78 8.98
CA VAL A 435 -24.28 3.26 8.18
C VAL A 435 -24.25 3.83 6.76
N LYS A 436 -23.99 5.13 6.61
CA LYS A 436 -23.91 5.79 5.30
C LYS A 436 -22.79 5.20 4.43
N ALA A 437 -21.60 5.01 4.99
CA ALA A 437 -20.44 4.48 4.28
C ALA A 437 -20.65 3.03 3.87
N LEU A 438 -21.15 2.18 4.77
CA LEU A 438 -21.40 0.76 4.45
C LEU A 438 -22.49 0.58 3.38
N ARG A 439 -23.54 1.41 3.40
CA ARG A 439 -24.56 1.41 2.35
C ARG A 439 -23.99 1.88 1.00
N ALA A 440 -23.13 2.90 1.00
CA ALA A 440 -22.46 3.37 -0.21
C ALA A 440 -21.55 2.28 -0.82
N ASP A 441 -20.82 1.54 0.02
CA ASP A 441 -19.98 0.42 -0.44
C ASP A 441 -20.82 -0.75 -0.95
N LEU A 442 -21.95 -1.09 -0.31
CA LEU A 442 -22.91 -2.08 -0.85
C LEU A 442 -23.46 -1.65 -2.22
N GLU A 443 -23.81 -0.37 -2.37
CA GLU A 443 -24.29 0.17 -3.64
C GLU A 443 -23.21 0.15 -4.72
N ARG A 444 -21.94 0.35 -4.34
CA ARG A 444 -20.78 0.18 -5.22
C ARG A 444 -20.64 -1.28 -5.67
N VAL A 445 -20.69 -2.25 -4.75
CA VAL A 445 -20.65 -3.69 -5.10
C VAL A 445 -21.78 -4.03 -6.08
N ARG A 446 -23.00 -3.57 -5.82
CA ARG A 446 -24.15 -3.74 -6.72
C ARG A 446 -23.94 -3.08 -8.09
N ALA A 447 -23.30 -1.91 -8.14
CA ALA A 447 -22.93 -1.23 -9.40
C ALA A 447 -21.95 -2.07 -10.22
N ARG A 448 -20.90 -2.59 -9.58
CA ARG A 448 -19.87 -3.41 -10.24
C ARG A 448 -20.43 -4.74 -10.73
N ALA A 449 -21.31 -5.37 -9.95
CA ALA A 449 -22.04 -6.56 -10.37
C ALA A 449 -22.97 -6.28 -11.58
N GLN A 450 -23.57 -5.09 -11.66
CA GLN A 450 -24.34 -4.68 -12.84
C GLN A 450 -23.43 -4.47 -14.06
N ALA A 451 -22.32 -3.74 -13.90
CA ALA A 451 -21.34 -3.52 -14.95
C ALA A 451 -20.80 -4.85 -15.52
N LEU A 452 -20.57 -5.86 -14.66
CA LEU A 452 -20.20 -7.21 -15.08
C LEU A 452 -21.25 -7.87 -15.99
N ARG A 453 -22.54 -7.73 -15.67
CA ARG A 453 -23.63 -8.29 -16.50
C ARG A 453 -23.79 -7.56 -17.83
N ASP A 454 -23.55 -6.26 -17.81
CA ASP A 454 -23.69 -5.39 -18.97
C ASP A 454 -22.48 -5.51 -19.90
N ASP A 455 -21.33 -5.93 -19.41
CA ASP A 455 -20.12 -6.13 -20.22
C ASP A 455 -20.31 -7.20 -21.30
N LYS A 456 -20.31 -6.74 -22.56
CA LYS A 456 -20.43 -7.57 -23.76
C LYS A 456 -19.09 -7.87 -24.44
N THR A 457 -17.99 -7.40 -23.87
CA THR A 457 -16.67 -7.64 -24.45
C THR A 457 -16.29 -9.13 -24.39
N THR A 458 -15.46 -9.55 -25.33
CA THR A 458 -14.87 -10.89 -25.42
C THR A 458 -13.37 -10.82 -25.11
N PRO A 459 -12.70 -11.95 -24.84
CA PRO A 459 -11.27 -11.92 -24.50
C PRO A 459 -10.38 -11.23 -25.56
N ASP A 460 -10.77 -11.28 -26.83
CA ASP A 460 -10.09 -10.67 -27.97
C ASP A 460 -10.43 -9.17 -28.18
N THR A 461 -11.42 -8.63 -27.47
CA THR A 461 -11.78 -7.19 -27.48
C THR A 461 -11.44 -6.51 -26.14
N ARG A 462 -10.57 -7.11 -25.33
CA ARG A 462 -10.13 -6.56 -24.04
C ARG A 462 -8.62 -6.39 -24.01
N LEU A 463 -8.23 -5.23 -23.48
CA LEU A 463 -6.92 -4.99 -22.91
C LEU A 463 -6.95 -5.30 -21.41
N ALA A 464 -5.78 -5.37 -20.78
CA ALA A 464 -5.65 -5.80 -19.38
C ALA A 464 -6.35 -4.84 -18.38
N ASP A 465 -6.43 -3.57 -18.73
CA ASP A 465 -7.03 -2.48 -17.96
C ASP A 465 -8.57 -2.40 -18.11
N ALA A 466 -9.13 -2.99 -19.17
CA ALA A 466 -10.52 -2.84 -19.57
C ALA A 466 -11.54 -3.21 -18.47
N THR A 467 -11.17 -4.09 -17.55
CA THR A 467 -12.05 -4.61 -16.49
C THR A 467 -11.70 -4.10 -15.08
N LEU A 468 -10.71 -3.22 -14.94
CA LEU A 468 -10.32 -2.66 -13.64
C LEU A 468 -11.46 -1.92 -12.97
N ASN A 469 -12.20 -1.13 -13.74
CA ASN A 469 -13.40 -0.43 -13.28
C ASN A 469 -14.58 -1.38 -13.02
N ILE A 470 -14.43 -2.70 -13.19
CA ILE A 470 -15.46 -3.71 -12.88
C ILE A 470 -15.07 -4.52 -11.63
N ASN A 471 -13.83 -4.41 -11.12
CA ASN A 471 -13.41 -5.10 -9.88
C ASN A 471 -14.40 -4.80 -8.73
N PRO A 472 -15.09 -5.83 -8.21
CA PRO A 472 -16.20 -5.65 -7.28
C PRO A 472 -15.74 -5.31 -5.86
N ALA A 473 -14.49 -5.62 -5.50
CA ALA A 473 -14.00 -5.45 -4.13
C ALA A 473 -14.19 -4.00 -3.65
N SER A 474 -14.85 -3.85 -2.51
CA SER A 474 -15.12 -2.59 -1.82
C SER A 474 -14.76 -2.75 -0.35
N VAL A 475 -13.58 -2.24 0.00
CA VAL A 475 -12.97 -2.44 1.32
C VAL A 475 -12.87 -1.16 2.14
N THR A 476 -13.02 0.02 1.53
CA THR A 476 -12.71 1.30 2.19
C THR A 476 -13.54 1.55 3.45
N ALA A 477 -14.86 1.31 3.43
CA ALA A 477 -15.67 1.46 4.64
C ALA A 477 -15.28 0.43 5.73
N LEU A 478 -14.90 -0.79 5.33
CA LEU A 478 -14.47 -1.84 6.25
C LEU A 478 -13.12 -1.49 6.90
N ILE A 479 -12.14 -1.01 6.13
CA ILE A 479 -10.84 -0.56 6.66
C ILE A 479 -11.04 0.59 7.65
N HIS A 480 -11.84 1.60 7.29
CA HIS A 480 -12.14 2.73 8.17
C HIS A 480 -12.82 2.31 9.47
N LEU A 481 -13.84 1.46 9.39
CA LEU A 481 -14.73 1.17 10.51
C LEU A 481 -14.28 -0.04 11.33
N MET A 482 -13.73 -1.08 10.73
CA MET A 482 -13.30 -2.27 11.48
C MET A 482 -11.89 -2.10 12.04
N GLU A 483 -11.00 -1.45 11.30
CA GLU A 483 -9.58 -1.42 11.62
C GLU A 483 -9.09 -0.04 12.07
N GLY A 484 -9.89 1.00 11.86
CA GLY A 484 -9.45 2.38 12.04
C GLY A 484 -8.25 2.70 11.17
N GLY A 485 -8.21 2.17 9.94
CA GLY A 485 -7.09 2.28 9.00
C GLY A 485 -7.33 3.27 7.85
N ILE A 486 -6.28 3.59 7.09
CA ILE A 486 -6.36 4.37 5.84
C ILE A 486 -6.19 3.44 4.63
N HIS A 487 -6.81 3.79 3.50
CA HIS A 487 -6.79 2.99 2.28
C HIS A 487 -6.04 3.69 1.14
N ILE A 488 -4.71 3.60 1.11
CA ILE A 488 -3.90 4.15 0.01
C ILE A 488 -3.92 3.15 -1.15
N ALA A 489 -4.75 3.41 -2.15
CA ALA A 489 -4.97 2.52 -3.29
C ALA A 489 -5.29 3.29 -4.58
N ARG A 490 -5.55 2.55 -5.66
CA ARG A 490 -6.08 3.04 -6.94
C ARG A 490 -7.51 2.50 -7.12
N PRO A 491 -8.56 3.35 -7.19
CA PRO A 491 -8.56 4.80 -7.02
C PRO A 491 -8.30 5.25 -5.56
N PRO A 492 -7.94 6.52 -5.32
CA PRO A 492 -7.60 7.01 -3.99
C PRO A 492 -8.84 7.13 -3.11
N TRP A 493 -8.67 6.91 -1.80
CA TRP A 493 -9.75 6.99 -0.82
C TRP A 493 -10.17 8.43 -0.46
N SER A 494 -9.30 9.41 -0.70
CA SER A 494 -9.58 10.82 -0.44
C SER A 494 -9.03 11.71 -1.56
N SER A 495 -9.57 12.92 -1.69
CA SER A 495 -9.15 13.88 -2.72
C SER A 495 -7.72 14.40 -2.55
N THR A 496 -7.11 14.18 -1.38
CA THR A 496 -5.72 14.55 -1.08
C THR A 496 -4.82 13.33 -0.92
N SER A 497 -5.33 12.13 -1.18
CA SER A 497 -4.53 10.92 -1.27
C SER A 497 -4.13 10.69 -2.74
N PRO A 498 -2.88 10.30 -3.03
CA PRO A 498 -2.49 9.95 -4.38
C PRO A 498 -3.20 8.66 -4.82
N ALA A 499 -3.70 8.65 -6.06
CA ALA A 499 -4.12 7.42 -6.73
C ALA A 499 -2.87 6.55 -6.97
N GLN A 500 -2.62 5.52 -6.15
CA GLN A 500 -1.39 4.73 -6.21
C GLN A 500 -1.64 3.31 -5.69
N GLY A 501 -1.15 2.31 -6.41
CA GLY A 501 -1.10 0.92 -5.94
C GLY A 501 0.18 0.59 -5.15
N GLY A 502 0.28 -0.63 -4.63
CA GLY A 502 1.50 -1.18 -4.03
C GLY A 502 1.82 -0.70 -2.61
N ALA A 503 0.95 0.12 -2.01
CA ALA A 503 1.04 0.47 -0.60
C ALA A 503 0.81 -0.76 0.29
N LEU A 504 1.47 -0.78 1.46
CA LEU A 504 1.18 -1.75 2.51
C LEU A 504 -0.09 -1.36 3.26
N HIS A 505 -0.54 -2.24 4.16
CA HIS A 505 -1.72 -2.00 4.97
C HIS A 505 -1.39 -1.15 6.19
N TYR A 506 -2.10 -0.04 6.38
CA TYR A 506 -1.90 0.85 7.52
C TYR A 506 -3.17 0.93 8.36
N ALA A 507 -3.19 0.19 9.47
CA ALA A 507 -4.36 0.02 10.34
C ALA A 507 -4.01 0.25 11.80
N ARG A 508 -4.98 0.73 12.59
CA ARG A 508 -4.83 0.85 14.04
C ARG A 508 -5.03 -0.50 14.73
N LEU A 509 -6.02 -1.25 14.27
CA LEU A 509 -6.37 -2.58 14.77
C LEU A 509 -6.45 -3.57 13.61
N ARG A 510 -6.14 -4.83 13.91
CA ARG A 510 -6.31 -5.94 12.98
C ARG A 510 -6.88 -7.15 13.71
N TRP A 511 -7.67 -7.95 12.99
CA TRP A 511 -8.46 -9.04 13.57
C TRP A 511 -8.00 -10.41 13.05
N PHE A 512 -8.12 -11.41 13.90
CA PHE A 512 -7.87 -12.81 13.56
C PHE A 512 -8.93 -13.72 14.18
N ASP A 513 -9.16 -14.85 13.49
CA ASP A 513 -9.99 -15.95 13.94
C ASP A 513 -9.08 -17.06 14.49
N PRO A 514 -8.92 -17.16 15.82
CA PRO A 514 -8.04 -18.15 16.44
C PRO A 514 -8.62 -19.57 16.41
N GLU A 515 -9.94 -19.74 16.23
CA GLU A 515 -10.56 -21.06 16.13
C GLU A 515 -10.23 -21.69 14.77
N ARG A 516 -10.30 -20.88 13.70
CA ARG A 516 -9.91 -21.28 12.34
C ARG A 516 -8.44 -21.06 12.04
N ARG A 517 -7.69 -20.42 12.95
CA ARG A 517 -6.29 -20.00 12.80
C ARG A 517 -6.02 -19.27 11.48
N ARG A 518 -6.80 -18.23 11.19
CA ARG A 518 -6.69 -17.42 9.97
C ARG A 518 -6.77 -15.91 10.25
N ALA A 519 -6.26 -15.12 9.31
CA ALA A 519 -6.51 -13.68 9.27
C ALA A 519 -8.00 -13.37 9.08
N GLY A 520 -8.45 -12.22 9.59
CA GLY A 520 -9.82 -11.76 9.46
C GLY A 520 -10.64 -11.93 10.74
N ILE A 521 -11.63 -11.07 10.89
CA ILE A 521 -12.56 -11.16 12.01
C ILE A 521 -13.39 -12.46 11.89
N PRO A 522 -13.69 -13.16 13.00
CA PRO A 522 -14.50 -14.37 12.94
C PRO A 522 -15.88 -14.14 12.30
N PRO A 523 -16.52 -15.21 11.80
CA PRO A 523 -17.91 -15.16 11.38
C PRO A 523 -18.80 -14.56 12.46
N ASP A 524 -19.84 -13.83 12.05
CA ASP A 524 -20.82 -13.19 12.92
C ASP A 524 -20.30 -12.07 13.84
N VAL A 525 -18.99 -11.79 13.85
CA VAL A 525 -18.43 -10.69 14.63
C VAL A 525 -18.30 -9.43 13.77
N ALA A 526 -18.67 -8.29 14.33
CA ALA A 526 -18.51 -6.97 13.75
C ALA A 526 -17.70 -6.07 14.70
N ALA A 527 -16.98 -5.10 14.13
CA ALA A 527 -16.13 -4.17 14.87
C ALA A 527 -16.31 -2.74 14.36
N LEU A 528 -16.52 -1.78 15.26
CA LEU A 528 -16.64 -0.36 14.93
C LEU A 528 -15.62 0.44 15.73
N VAL A 529 -14.59 0.95 15.07
CA VAL A 529 -13.63 1.92 15.61
C VAL A 529 -14.28 3.29 15.57
N GLU A 530 -14.56 3.86 16.73
CA GLU A 530 -15.34 5.09 16.89
C GLU A 530 -14.46 6.30 17.21
N ARG A 531 -13.25 6.06 17.76
CA ARG A 531 -12.32 7.12 18.14
C ARG A 531 -10.87 6.65 18.06
N LEU A 532 -10.00 7.55 17.62
CA LEU A 532 -8.56 7.38 17.57
C LEU A 532 -7.85 8.58 18.23
N SER A 533 -6.78 8.32 18.97
CA SER A 533 -5.77 9.31 19.36
C SER A 533 -4.36 8.77 19.08
N ASP A 534 -3.33 9.51 19.52
CA ASP A 534 -1.94 9.05 19.52
C ASP A 534 -1.72 7.83 20.41
N ASP A 535 -2.40 7.73 21.56
CA ASP A 535 -2.22 6.70 22.59
C ASP A 535 -3.43 5.77 22.80
N GLU A 536 -4.53 5.97 22.09
CA GLU A 536 -5.79 5.27 22.35
C GLU A 536 -6.54 4.89 21.06
N ALA A 537 -7.27 3.77 21.13
CA ALA A 537 -8.34 3.44 20.19
C ALA A 537 -9.59 3.00 20.96
N VAL A 538 -10.76 3.45 20.52
CA VAL A 538 -12.07 2.99 21.03
C VAL A 538 -12.75 2.18 19.95
N VAL A 539 -13.13 0.94 20.29
CA VAL A 539 -13.78 0.00 19.36
C VAL A 539 -14.95 -0.71 20.02
N THR A 540 -16.09 -0.76 19.35
CA THR A 540 -17.24 -1.57 19.76
C THR A 540 -17.24 -2.90 19.02
N LEU A 541 -17.28 -4.01 19.77
CA LEU A 541 -17.35 -5.37 19.25
C LEU A 541 -18.73 -5.98 19.50
N VAL A 542 -19.26 -6.68 18.51
CA VAL A 542 -20.58 -7.33 18.58
C VAL A 542 -20.54 -8.72 17.99
N ASN A 543 -21.03 -9.72 18.73
CA ASN A 543 -21.37 -11.03 18.20
C ASN A 543 -22.83 -11.03 17.76
N THR A 544 -23.06 -11.08 16.45
CA THR A 544 -24.40 -11.10 15.84
C THR A 544 -25.06 -12.48 15.90
N ASN A 545 -24.33 -13.53 16.29
CA ASN A 545 -24.86 -14.87 16.46
C ASN A 545 -25.57 -15.01 17.83
N LEU A 546 -26.85 -15.38 17.81
CA LEU A 546 -27.67 -15.49 19.02
C LEU A 546 -27.52 -16.82 19.77
N VAL A 547 -26.79 -17.79 19.20
CA VAL A 547 -26.70 -19.17 19.72
C VAL A 547 -25.27 -19.56 20.06
N SER A 548 -24.29 -19.10 19.29
CA SER A 548 -22.89 -19.48 19.45
C SER A 548 -22.02 -18.34 19.93
N ALA A 549 -21.10 -18.64 20.85
CA ALA A 549 -20.03 -17.72 21.19
C ALA A 549 -19.02 -17.60 20.04
N ARG A 550 -18.24 -16.53 20.06
CA ARG A 550 -17.15 -16.28 19.11
C ARG A 550 -15.90 -15.85 19.85
N VAL A 551 -14.76 -16.46 19.51
CA VAL A 551 -13.45 -16.04 20.01
C VAL A 551 -12.75 -15.26 18.92
N LEU A 552 -12.17 -14.10 19.26
CA LEU A 552 -11.37 -13.30 18.34
C LEU A 552 -10.06 -12.86 18.98
N THR A 553 -9.04 -12.64 18.15
CA THR A 553 -7.80 -11.99 18.56
C THR A 553 -7.75 -10.58 17.97
N ALA A 554 -7.56 -9.59 18.84
CA ALA A 554 -7.34 -8.20 18.48
C ALA A 554 -5.84 -7.90 18.51
N GLN A 555 -5.32 -7.32 17.43
CA GLN A 555 -3.92 -6.90 17.31
C GLN A 555 -3.83 -5.38 17.17
N GLY A 556 -2.83 -4.78 17.81
CA GLY A 556 -2.45 -3.38 17.59
C GLY A 556 -1.56 -3.24 16.36
N GLY A 557 -1.98 -2.45 15.39
CA GLY A 557 -1.28 -2.28 14.11
C GLY A 557 -1.61 -3.37 13.09
N ALA A 558 -1.37 -3.09 11.80
CA ALA A 558 -1.56 -4.07 10.72
C ALA A 558 -0.59 -5.26 10.84
N TYR A 559 0.57 -5.04 11.44
CA TYR A 559 1.70 -5.97 11.52
C TYR A 559 2.19 -6.16 12.97
N GLY A 560 1.37 -5.84 13.97
CA GLY A 560 1.72 -6.00 15.39
C GLY A 560 2.70 -4.94 15.92
N GLU A 561 2.93 -3.88 15.15
CA GLU A 561 3.88 -2.82 15.45
C GLU A 561 3.43 -1.90 16.60
N HIS A 562 2.17 -2.01 17.05
CA HIS A 562 1.69 -1.31 18.25
C HIS A 562 1.67 -2.25 19.46
N GLN A 563 1.97 -1.69 20.63
CA GLN A 563 1.88 -2.39 21.92
C GLN A 563 0.59 -1.99 22.62
N ILE A 564 -0.30 -2.93 22.87
CA ILE A 564 -1.51 -2.71 23.67
C ILE A 564 -1.12 -2.78 25.15
N LEU A 565 -1.27 -1.66 25.85
CA LEU A 565 -0.90 -1.51 27.25
C LEU A 565 -2.01 -2.03 28.15
N SER A 566 -3.26 -1.65 27.89
CA SER A 566 -4.42 -2.09 28.63
C SER A 566 -5.69 -2.08 27.80
N VAL A 567 -6.67 -2.87 28.25
CA VAL A 567 -8.02 -2.91 27.70
C VAL A 567 -9.03 -2.62 28.80
N GLN A 568 -9.89 -1.64 28.57
CA GLN A 568 -11.10 -1.41 29.35
C GLN A 568 -12.29 -1.97 28.58
N ILE A 569 -13.19 -2.70 29.25
CA ILE A 569 -14.38 -3.31 28.62
C ILE A 569 -15.63 -2.71 29.28
N GLY A 570 -16.38 -1.90 28.54
CA GLY A 570 -17.46 -1.09 29.08
C GLY A 570 -16.99 -0.25 30.27
N ASP A 571 -17.75 -0.30 31.37
CA ASP A 571 -17.44 0.42 32.60
C ASP A 571 -16.50 -0.34 33.56
N ALA A 572 -16.06 -1.55 33.18
CA ALA A 572 -15.14 -2.32 34.02
C ALA A 572 -13.76 -1.65 34.09
N PRO A 573 -13.02 -1.77 35.21
CA PRO A 573 -11.65 -1.24 35.31
C PRO A 573 -10.74 -1.77 34.21
N ALA A 574 -9.86 -0.90 33.70
CA ALA A 574 -8.88 -1.28 32.68
C ALA A 574 -7.96 -2.40 33.19
N LYS A 575 -7.77 -3.44 32.38
CA LYS A 575 -6.89 -4.57 32.67
C LYS A 575 -5.61 -4.45 31.86
N PRO A 576 -4.43 -4.69 32.45
CA PRO A 576 -3.17 -4.69 31.70
C PRO A 576 -3.17 -5.82 30.65
N VAL A 577 -2.64 -5.51 29.48
CA VAL A 577 -2.40 -6.47 28.38
C VAL A 577 -0.90 -6.65 28.20
N GLY A 578 -0.18 -5.56 27.91
CA GLY A 578 1.27 -5.58 27.77
C GLY A 578 1.78 -6.44 26.60
N ALA A 579 1.03 -6.51 25.49
CA ALA A 579 1.36 -7.31 24.32
C ALA A 579 0.88 -6.65 23.02
N SER A 580 1.37 -7.10 21.86
CA SER A 580 0.92 -6.61 20.55
C SER A 580 -0.46 -7.12 20.14
N ALA A 581 -0.97 -8.16 20.82
CA ALA A 581 -2.29 -8.73 20.59
C ALA A 581 -2.85 -9.35 21.86
N PHE A 582 -4.18 -9.50 21.93
CA PHE A 582 -4.87 -10.23 22.98
C PHE A 582 -6.12 -10.93 22.43
N THR A 583 -6.55 -12.00 23.10
CA THR A 583 -7.71 -12.80 22.69
C THR A 583 -8.85 -12.62 23.67
N LEU A 584 -10.07 -12.51 23.15
CA LEU A 584 -11.30 -12.39 23.93
C LEU A 584 -12.42 -13.25 23.34
N SER A 585 -13.41 -13.56 24.17
CA SER A 585 -14.60 -14.31 23.79
C SER A 585 -15.84 -13.43 23.92
N LEU A 586 -16.72 -13.48 22.91
CA LEU A 586 -18.03 -12.85 22.90
C LEU A 586 -19.07 -13.95 23.07
N ALA A 587 -19.87 -13.89 24.14
CA ALA A 587 -21.01 -14.79 24.32
C ALA A 587 -22.05 -14.59 23.18
N PRO A 588 -23.00 -15.53 23.00
CA PRO A 588 -24.05 -15.36 22.00
C PRO A 588 -24.82 -14.05 22.21
N GLY A 589 -24.97 -13.26 21.14
CA GLY A 589 -25.66 -11.97 21.17
C GLY A 589 -25.03 -10.92 22.09
N ALA A 590 -23.75 -11.08 22.45
CA ALA A 590 -23.05 -10.15 23.34
C ALA A 590 -22.23 -9.11 22.58
N GLY A 591 -22.00 -7.97 23.23
CA GLY A 591 -21.14 -6.92 22.72
C GLY A 591 -20.68 -5.95 23.81
N ALA A 592 -19.61 -5.21 23.54
CA ALA A 592 -19.14 -4.16 24.41
C ALA A 592 -18.26 -3.17 23.64
N THR A 593 -18.18 -1.94 24.16
CA THR A 593 -17.16 -0.97 23.78
C THR A 593 -15.87 -1.24 24.55
N LEU A 594 -14.75 -1.23 23.84
CA LEU A 594 -13.42 -1.42 24.36
C LEU A 594 -12.63 -0.13 24.20
N THR A 595 -11.97 0.30 25.28
CA THR A 595 -10.96 1.37 25.22
C THR A 595 -9.59 0.74 25.35
N LEU A 596 -8.77 0.88 24.32
CA LEU A 596 -7.43 0.31 24.23
C LEU A 596 -6.39 1.41 24.40
N LYS A 597 -5.66 1.40 25.51
CA LYS A 597 -4.45 2.22 25.64
C LYS A 597 -3.29 1.51 24.98
N MET A 598 -2.49 2.23 24.21
CA MET A 598 -1.43 1.64 23.41
C MET A 598 -0.25 2.59 23.20
N LYS A 599 0.91 1.99 22.94
CA LYS A 599 2.07 2.67 22.39
C LYS A 599 2.21 2.28 20.93
N ARG A 600 2.13 3.25 20.03
CA ARG A 600 2.27 3.02 18.59
C ARG A 600 3.74 2.84 18.20
N HIS A 601 3.97 2.07 17.12
CA HIS A 601 5.29 1.80 16.55
C HIS A 601 6.34 1.37 17.60
N ALA A 602 5.90 0.58 18.58
CA ALA A 602 6.71 0.14 19.71
C ALA A 602 7.44 -1.17 19.44
N ASN A 603 6.91 -1.99 18.51
CA ASN A 603 7.39 -3.32 18.22
C ASN A 603 7.89 -3.40 16.77
N PRO A 604 8.89 -4.25 16.47
CA PRO A 604 9.21 -4.61 15.09
C PRO A 604 7.96 -5.17 14.37
N PRO A 605 7.58 -4.63 13.19
CA PRO A 605 6.46 -5.17 12.43
C PRO A 605 6.74 -6.60 11.99
N THR A 606 5.70 -7.44 11.95
CA THR A 606 5.79 -8.85 11.55
C THR A 606 4.56 -9.31 10.80
N LEU A 607 4.76 -10.24 9.85
CA LEU A 607 3.69 -10.95 9.17
C LEU A 607 3.24 -12.20 9.94
N SER A 608 4.01 -12.68 10.92
CA SER A 608 3.66 -13.84 11.75
C SER A 608 2.35 -13.59 12.50
N PHE A 609 1.45 -14.55 12.49
CA PHE A 609 0.18 -14.43 13.20
C PHE A 609 0.38 -14.45 14.73
N PRO A 610 -0.56 -13.88 15.51
CA PRO A 610 -0.39 -13.71 16.96
C PRO A 610 -0.03 -14.99 17.73
N TRP A 611 -0.56 -16.14 17.32
CA TRP A 611 -0.34 -17.43 17.99
C TRP A 611 0.96 -18.14 17.60
N ASP A 612 1.73 -17.59 16.64
CA ASP A 612 3.04 -18.12 16.24
C ASP A 612 4.20 -17.25 16.78
N ARG A 613 3.90 -16.20 17.54
CA ARG A 613 4.89 -15.33 18.18
C ARG A 613 5.32 -15.95 19.50
N LEU A 614 6.63 -16.06 19.70
CA LEU A 614 7.26 -16.57 20.93
C LEU A 614 7.29 -15.51 22.03
#